data_AF-A0A818TTN9-F1
#
_entry.id   AF-A0A818TTN9-F1
#
_cell.length_a   1.000
_cell.length_b   1.000
_cell.length_c   1.000
_cell.angle_alpha   90.00
_cell.angle_beta   90.00
_cell.angle_gamma   90.00
#
_symmetry.space_group_name_H-M   'P 1'
#
loop_
_entity.id
_entity.type
_entity.pdbx_description
1 polymer ?
#
loop_
_entity_poly.entity_id
_entity_poly.type
_entity_poly.pdbx_seq_one_letter_code
_entity_poly.pdbx_strand_id
1 'polypeptide(L)' 'MPETVNATPDYETYLHRIGRCGRFGRLGYVFNLINSLYDVIIMRSIAKYFSHPIERIAIDDISDLEPYQD' A
#
# COMPACT_ATOMS: atom_id res chain seq x y z
N MET A 1 5.39 -0.16 7.35
CA MET A 1 3.92 -0.06 7.12
C MET A 1 3.27 0.72 8.27
N PRO A 2 2.01 1.25 8.22
CA PRO A 2 1.40 1.88 9.40
C PRO A 2 1.01 0.84 10.45
N GLU A 3 1.40 1.10 11.69
CA GLU A 3 1.22 0.22 12.82
C GLU A 3 0.73 1.01 14.03
N THR A 4 0.00 0.34 14.91
CA THR A 4 -0.39 0.89 16.21
C THR A 4 0.79 0.84 17.19
N VAL A 5 0.63 1.48 18.35
CA VAL A 5 1.61 1.41 19.46
C VAL A 5 1.87 -0.02 19.96
N ASN A 6 0.98 -0.96 19.64
CA ASN A 6 1.09 -2.37 20.04
C ASN A 6 1.70 -3.26 18.93
N ALA A 7 2.34 -2.67 17.91
CA ALA A 7 2.93 -3.39 16.78
C ALA A 7 1.92 -4.27 16.02
N THR A 8 0.68 -3.79 15.91
CA THR A 8 -0.36 -4.40 15.07
C THR A 8 -0.61 -3.51 13.85
N PRO A 9 -1.08 -4.06 12.71
CA PRO A 9 -1.45 -3.23 11.56
C PRO A 9 -2.47 -2.15 11.94
N ASP A 10 -2.22 -0.91 11.52
CA ASP A 10 -3.16 0.20 11.70
C ASP A 10 -3.96 0.41 10.40
N TYR A 11 -5.12 -0.25 10.33
CA TYR A 11 -5.98 -0.29 9.15
C TYR A 11 -6.62 1.07 8.84
N GLU A 12 -7.05 1.82 9.85
CA GLU A 12 -7.67 3.14 9.65
C GLU A 12 -6.65 4.15 9.13
N THR A 13 -5.46 4.17 9.73
CA THR A 13 -4.38 5.04 9.24
C THR A 13 -3.98 4.65 7.81
N TYR A 14 -3.89 3.36 7.48
CA TYR A 14 -3.62 2.93 6.12
C TYR A 14 -4.69 3.43 5.14
N LEU A 15 -5.96 3.20 5.45
CA LEU A 15 -7.08 3.61 4.60
C LEU A 15 -7.10 5.13 4.41
N HIS A 16 -6.90 5.91 5.46
CA HIS A 16 -6.86 7.37 5.39
C HIS A 16 -5.66 7.90 4.59
N ARG A 17 -4.51 7.21 4.62
CA ARG A 17 -3.34 7.58 3.82
C ARG A 17 -3.61 7.37 2.34
N ILE A 18 -4.04 6.18 1.95
CA ILE A 18 -4.30 5.86 0.54
C ILE A 18 -5.51 6.63 0.00
N GLY A 19 -6.52 6.88 0.83
CA GLY A 19 -7.73 7.62 0.49
C GLY A 19 -7.52 9.12 0.23
N ARG A 20 -6.29 9.63 0.37
CA ARG A 20 -5.92 10.97 -0.14
C ARG A 20 -5.70 10.96 -1.66
N CYS A 21 -5.37 9.82 -2.24
CA CYS A 21 -5.24 9.60 -3.68
C CYS A 21 -6.61 9.25 -4.30
N GLY A 22 -6.80 9.48 -5.60
CA GLY A 22 -7.97 8.97 -6.35
C GLY A 22 -9.36 9.37 -5.82
N ARG A 23 -9.55 10.62 -5.37
CA ARG A 23 -10.82 11.09 -4.80
C ARG A 23 -11.81 11.53 -5.88
N PHE A 24 -13.11 11.40 -5.58
CA PHE A 24 -14.22 11.87 -6.42
C PHE A 24 -14.25 11.23 -7.81
N GLY A 25 -14.10 9.90 -7.87
CA GLY A 25 -14.16 9.13 -9.12
C GLY A 25 -12.91 9.26 -9.99
N ARG A 26 -11.86 9.93 -9.51
CA ARG A 26 -10.56 9.97 -10.18
C ARG A 26 -9.77 8.70 -9.86
N LEU A 27 -9.03 8.20 -10.84
CA LEU A 27 -8.05 7.14 -10.61
C LEU A 27 -6.85 7.70 -9.85
N GLY A 28 -6.12 6.81 -9.19
CA GLY A 28 -4.93 7.16 -8.45
C GLY A 28 -4.16 5.91 -8.05
N TYR A 29 -2.85 5.98 -8.19
CA TYR A 29 -1.95 4.88 -7.84
C TYR A 29 -1.35 5.10 -6.46
N VAL A 30 -1.15 4.00 -5.74
CA VAL A 30 -0.51 4.00 -4.42
C VAL A 30 0.48 2.86 -4.37
N PHE A 31 1.73 3.21 -4.05
CA PHE A 31 2.82 2.26 -3.91
C PHE A 31 3.19 2.08 -2.44
N ASN A 32 3.24 0.82 -2.00
CA ASN A 32 3.75 0.47 -0.69
C ASN A 32 5.23 0.12 -0.81
N LEU A 33 6.10 0.91 -0.18
CA LEU A 33 7.52 0.58 -0.09
C LEU A 33 7.74 -0.44 1.03
N ILE A 34 8.31 -1.58 0.69
CA ILE A 34 8.52 -2.73 1.59
C ILE A 34 10.03 -2.95 1.72
N ASN A 35 10.56 -2.90 2.94
CA ASN A 35 12.00 -3.07 3.19
C ASN A 35 12.33 -4.30 4.05
N SER A 36 11.32 -5.03 4.54
CA SER A 36 11.53 -6.16 5.43
C SER A 36 10.47 -7.25 5.26
N LEU A 37 10.77 -8.47 5.71
CA LEU A 37 9.78 -9.55 5.80
C LEU A 37 8.64 -9.20 6.77
N TYR A 38 8.94 -8.38 7.79
CA TYR A 38 7.93 -7.88 8.71
C TYR A 38 6.92 -6.96 8.02
N ASP A 39 7.39 -6.02 7.19
CA ASP A 39 6.51 -5.17 6.37
C ASP A 39 5.59 -6.01 5.45
N VAL A 40 6.11 -7.11 4.89
CA VAL A 40 5.31 -8.05 4.08
C VAL A 40 4.18 -8.67 4.91
N ILE A 41 4.42 -9.02 6.17
CA ILE A 41 3.40 -9.60 7.07
C ILE A 41 2.32 -8.56 7.38
N ILE A 42 2.71 -7.32 7.68
CA ILE A 42 1.76 -6.23 7.94
C ILE A 42 0.94 -5.92 6.69
N MET A 43 1.57 -5.82 5.52
CA MET A 43 0.88 -5.58 4.25
C MET A 43 -0.12 -6.69 3.90
N ARG A 44 0.25 -7.96 4.08
CA ARG A 44 -0.67 -9.10 3.87
C ARG A 44 -1.87 -9.05 4.80
N SER A 45 -1.68 -8.62 6.05
CA SER A 45 -2.78 -8.44 7.01
C SER A 45 -3.73 -7.34 6.55
N ILE A 46 -3.20 -6.23 6.05
CA ILE A 46 -4.00 -5.13 5.47
C ILE A 46 -4.78 -5.58 4.23
N ALA A 47 -4.12 -6.26 3.29
CA ALA A 47 -4.77 -6.80 2.09
C ALA A 47 -5.91 -7.77 2.44
N LYS A 48 -5.69 -8.65 3.42
CA LYS A 48 -6.70 -9.57 3.93
C LYS A 48 -7.86 -8.84 4.62
N TYR A 49 -7.58 -7.85 5.46
CA TYR A 49 -8.60 -7.08 6.19
C TYR A 49 -9.58 -6.38 5.24
N PHE A 50 -9.07 -5.72 4.20
CA PHE A 50 -9.90 -5.04 3.21
C PHE A 50 -10.43 -5.97 2.09
N SER A 51 -10.11 -7.26 2.14
CA SER A 51 -10.42 -8.22 1.06
C SER A 51 -9.99 -7.72 -0.32
N HIS A 52 -8.86 -7.00 -0.37
CA HIS A 52 -8.34 -6.38 -1.56
C HIS A 52 -6.88 -6.82 -1.75
N PRO A 53 -6.59 -7.71 -2.72
CA PRO A 53 -5.23 -8.16 -2.96
C PRO A 53 -4.36 -6.98 -3.40
N ILE A 54 -3.16 -6.90 -2.84
CA ILE A 54 -2.15 -5.90 -3.20
C ILE A 54 -1.08 -6.61 -4.02
N GLU A 55 -0.95 -6.24 -5.29
CA GLU A 55 0.02 -6.83 -6.19
C GLU A 55 1.45 -6.39 -5.81
N ARG A 56 2.40 -7.32 -5.95
CA ARG A 56 3.83 -7.00 -5.81
C ARG A 56 4.35 -6.61 -7.18
N ILE A 57 4.93 -5.41 -7.25
CA ILE A 57 5.66 -4.94 -8.43
C ILE A 57 7.14 -5.17 -8.16
N ALA A 58 7.83 -5.83 -9.11
CA ALA A 58 9.28 -5.86 -9.13
C ALA A 58 9.75 -4.59 -9.82
N ILE A 59 10.56 -3.79 -9.12
CA ILE A 59 11.05 -2.51 -9.58
C ILE A 59 12.57 -2.59 -9.44
N ASP A 60 13.28 -2.55 -10.56
CA ASP A 60 14.74 -2.49 -10.59
C ASP A 60 15.19 -1.03 -10.79
N ASP A 61 14.40 -0.23 -11.50
CA ASP A 61 14.61 1.20 -11.72
C ASP A 61 13.29 2.00 -11.57
N ILE A 62 13.39 3.30 -11.26
CA ILE A 62 12.21 4.18 -11.15
C ILE A 62 11.44 4.26 -12.47
N SER A 63 12.11 4.10 -13.61
CA SER A 63 11.50 4.02 -14.95
C SER A 63 10.47 2.89 -15.08
N ASP A 64 10.57 1.81 -14.28
CA ASP A 64 9.57 0.74 -14.27
C ASP A 64 8.19 1.22 -13.78
N LEU A 65 8.12 2.41 -13.17
CA LEU A 65 6.87 3.03 -12.73
C LEU A 65 6.22 3.96 -13.76
N GLU A 66 6.86 4.22 -14.91
CA GLU A 66 6.29 5.03 -16.00
C GLU A 66 4.87 4.60 -16.41
N PRO A 67 4.51 3.30 -16.47
CA PRO A 67 3.15 2.88 -16.83
C PRO A 67 2.06 3.32 -15.86
N TYR A 68 2.40 3.79 -14.67
CA TYR A 68 1.46 4.20 -13.62
C TYR A 68 1.37 5.72 -13.44
N GLN A 69 1.73 6.49 -14.47
CA GLN A 69 1.67 7.96 -14.45
C GLN A 69 0.41 8.54 -15.10
N ASP A 70 -0.40 7.70 -15.76
CA ASP A 70 -1.61 8.09 -16.52
C ASP A 70 -2.93 7.82 -15.79
#